data_AF-A0A519QVU9-F1
#
_entry.id   AF-A0A519QVU9-F1
#
_cell.length_a   1.000
_cell.length_b   1.000
_cell.length_c   1.000
_cell.angle_alpha   90.00
_cell.angle_beta   90.00
_cell.angle_gamma   90.00
#
_symmetry.space_group_name_H-M   'P 1'
#
loop_
_entity.id
_entity.type
_entity.pdbx_description
1 polymer ?
#
loop_
_entity_poly.entity_id
_entity_poly.type
_entity_poly.pdbx_seq_one_letter_code
_entity_poly.pdbx_strand_id
1 'polypeptide(L)' 'MVISSQKAGDFYQVQQGETLYSISKKINISVEELKQKNNLKDNTISIGQRLIVK' A
#
# COMPACT_ATOMS: atom_id res chain seq x y z
N MET A 1 6.16 13.43 28.64
CA MET A 1 6.71 13.15 27.30
C MET A 1 5.64 12.37 26.55
N VAL A 2 5.07 12.96 25.50
CA VAL A 2 3.83 12.49 24.87
C VAL A 2 4.09 11.24 24.03
N ILE A 3 3.32 10.18 24.26
CA ILE A 3 3.19 9.07 23.33
C ILE A 3 2.37 9.57 22.14
N SER A 4 3.07 10.03 21.10
CA SER A 4 2.45 10.34 19.82
C SER A 4 1.79 9.08 19.29
N SER A 5 0.47 8.98 19.42
CA SER A 5 -0.37 7.97 18.79
C SER A 5 -0.25 8.14 17.28
N GLN A 6 0.78 7.53 16.70
CA GLN A 6 0.89 7.38 15.27
C GLN A 6 -0.29 6.51 14.87
N LYS A 7 -1.35 7.13 14.34
CA LYS A 7 -2.27 6.43 13.45
C LYS A 7 -1.44 6.10 12.22
N ALA A 8 -0.57 5.09 12.36
CA ALA A 8 0.15 4.52 11.25
C ALA A 8 -0.97 3.96 10.37
N GLY A 9 -1.29 4.67 9.28
CA GLY A 9 -2.00 4.03 8.19
C GLY A 9 -1.28 2.72 7.94
N ASP A 10 -2.01 1.61 7.79
CA ASP A 10 -1.34 0.36 7.49
C ASP A 10 -0.61 0.61 6.15
N PHE A 11 0.72 0.61 6.20
CA PHE A 11 1.57 0.78 5.03
C PHE A 11 2.10 -0.59 4.66
N TYR A 12 1.91 -0.97 3.41
CA TYR A 12 2.47 -2.19 2.86
C TYR A 12 3.70 -1.86 2.05
N GLN A 13 4.84 -2.46 2.42
CA GLN A 13 6.06 -2.35 1.64
C GLN A 13 6.07 -3.43 0.56
N VAL A 14 6.10 -3.00 -0.70
CA VAL A 14 6.15 -3.89 -1.85
C VAL A 14 7.43 -4.72 -1.80
N GLN A 15 7.31 -6.05 -1.78
CA GLN A 15 8.45 -6.96 -1.86
C GLN A 15 8.77 -7.34 -3.31
N GLN A 16 9.99 -7.81 -3.54
CA GLN A 16 10.41 -8.29 -4.85
C GLN A 16 9.53 -9.46 -5.28
N GLY A 17 8.94 -9.34 -6.48
CA GLY A 17 8.02 -10.34 -7.02
C GLY A 17 6.55 -10.14 -6.63
N GLU A 18 6.25 -9.17 -5.77
CA GLU A 18 4.86 -8.82 -5.49
C GLU A 18 4.32 -7.79 -6.49
N THR A 19 3.07 -8.00 -6.88
CA THR A 19 2.34 -7.11 -7.78
C THR A 19 1.22 -6.41 -7.04
N LEU A 20 0.74 -5.30 -7.59
CA LEU A 20 -0.37 -4.54 -7.03
C LEU A 20 -1.59 -5.44 -6.79
N TYR A 21 -1.84 -6.40 -7.70
CA TYR A 21 -2.89 -7.40 -7.59
C TYR A 21 -2.69 -8.39 -6.42
N SER A 22 -1.46 -8.87 -6.21
CA SER A 22 -1.17 -9.79 -5.11
C SER A 22 -1.33 -9.10 -3.75
N ILE A 23 -0.91 -7.84 -3.67
CA ILE A 23 -1.03 -6.99 -2.48
C ILE A 23 -2.51 -6.65 -2.22
N SER A 24 -3.23 -6.23 -3.26
CA SER A 24 -4.65 -5.90 -3.16
C SER A 24 -5.46 -7.11 -2.66
N LYS A 25 -5.14 -8.31 -3.18
CA LYS A 25 -5.76 -9.58 -2.76
C LYS A 25 -5.39 -9.96 -1.32
N LYS A 26 -4.13 -9.78 -0.91
CA LYS A 26 -3.69 -10.03 0.49
C LYS A 26 -4.42 -9.16 1.50
N ILE A 27 -4.66 -7.90 1.13
CA ILE A 27 -5.20 -6.88 2.04
C ILE A 27 -6.72 -6.72 1.85
N ASN A 28 -7.30 -7.49 0.92
CA ASN A 28 -8.71 -7.43 0.58
C ASN A 28 -9.18 -6.01 0.19
N ILE A 29 -8.29 -5.25 -0.46
CA ILE A 29 -8.56 -3.92 -1.00
C ILE A 29 -8.63 -4.02 -2.52
N SER A 30 -9.47 -3.21 -3.15
CA SER A 30 -9.51 -3.13 -4.61
C SER A 30 -8.24 -2.47 -5.13
N VAL A 31 -7.71 -2.98 -6.26
CA VAL A 31 -6.58 -2.35 -6.96
C VAL A 31 -6.84 -0.87 -7.19
N GLU A 32 -8.06 -0.50 -7.62
CA GLU A 32 -8.45 0.88 -7.85
C GLU A 32 -8.39 1.74 -6.59
N GLU A 33 -8.85 1.23 -5.45
CA GLU A 33 -8.82 1.95 -4.18
C GLU A 33 -7.39 2.11 -3.66
N LEU A 34 -6.56 1.08 -3.82
CA LEU A 34 -5.13 1.13 -3.54
C LEU A 34 -4.41 2.17 -4.43
N LYS A 35 -4.78 2.24 -5.72
CA LYS A 35 -4.26 3.24 -6.66
C LYS A 35 -4.69 4.64 -6.27
N GLN A 36 -5.97 4.85 -5.94
CA GLN A 36 -6.49 6.15 -5.52
C GLN A 36 -5.81 6.64 -4.23
N LYS A 37 -5.69 5.76 -3.21
CA LYS A 37 -4.99 6.08 -1.96
C LYS A 37 -3.53 6.48 -2.17
N ASN A 38 -2.85 5.87 -3.14
CA ASN A 38 -1.43 6.08 -3.41
C ASN A 38 -1.14 6.98 -4.63
N ASN A 39 -2.18 7.57 -5.23
CA ASN A 39 -2.10 8.31 -6.50
C ASN A 39 -1.31 7.57 -7.59
N LEU A 40 -1.46 6.25 -7.66
CA LEU A 40 -0.81 5.43 -8.68
C LEU A 40 -1.57 5.60 -10.00
N LYS A 41 -0.85 6.02 -11.04
CA LYS A 41 -1.41 6.11 -12.40
C LYS A 41 -1.59 4.73 -13.03
N ASP A 42 -0.67 3.82 -12.74
CA ASP A 42 -0.61 2.48 -13.33
C ASP A 42 -0.57 1.38 -12.27
N ASN A 43 -0.63 0.12 -12.72
CA ASN A 43 -0.44 -1.05 -11.86
C ASN A 43 1.05 -1.32 -11.57
N THR A 44 1.95 -0.48 -12.09
CA THR A 44 3.39 -0.57 -11.92
C THR A 44 3.77 -0.06 -10.54
N ILE A 45 4.25 -0.96 -9.70
CA ILE A 45 4.77 -0.67 -8.38
C ILE A 45 6.25 -1.01 -8.33
N SER A 46 7.01 -0.20 -7.59
CA SER A 46 8.44 -0.42 -7.41
C SER A 46 8.70 -1.25 -6.16
N ILE A 47 9.71 -2.12 -6.22
CA ILE A 47 10.17 -2.90 -5.08
C ILE A 47 10.65 -1.92 -3.99
N GLY A 48 10.19 -2.12 -2.76
CA GLY A 48 10.46 -1.22 -1.63
C GLY A 48 9.54 -0.01 -1.55
N GLN A 49 8.59 0.15 -2.49
CA GLN A 49 7.59 1.20 -2.42
C GLN A 49 6.65 0.98 -1.23
N ARG A 50 6.35 2.05 -0.49
CA ARG A 50 5.36 2.04 0.58
C ARG A 50 4.00 2.40 0.01
N LEU A 51 3.05 1.49 0.12
CA LEU A 51 1.67 1.67 -0.29
C LEU A 51 0.78 1.86 0.93
N ILE A 52 0.02 2.93 0.96
CA ILE A 52 -1.04 3.19 1.93
C ILE A 52 -2.18 2.23 1.65
N VAL A 53 -2.48 1.33 2.60
CA VAL A 53 -3.53 0.32 2.45
C VAL A 53 -4.71 0.54 3.40
N LYS A 54 -4.67 1.56 4.28
CA LYS A 54 -5.75 1.90 5.21
C LYS A 54 -5.95 3.40 5.33
#